data_AF-A0A8B6DBC5-F1
#
_entry.id   AF-A0A8B6DBC5-F1
#
_cell.length_a   1.000
_cell.length_b   1.000
_cell.length_c   1.000
_cell.angle_alpha   90.00
_cell.angle_beta   90.00
_cell.angle_gamma   90.00
#
_symmetry.space_group_name_H-M   'P 1'
#
loop_
_entity.id
_entity.type
_entity.pdbx_description
1 polymer ?
#
loop_
_entity_poly.entity_id
_entity_poly.type
_entity_poly.pdbx_seq_one_letter_code
_entity_poly.pdbx_strand_id
1 'polypeptide(L)'
;MTSGSKGEGLNLNGSDTDFMFFDRCGQVYESEAEVVIEGTRLPFIMNTEDTPPCFTQLYLLTHHQNQTLVRVSVSLMNMLDKNHLGYAFSSELFRLTQLSHVSSVALSSKIHGPCISDEYDQHDFAYCLKCDTWISQAKPWTRRPRTAWPSPELISKIISCGVLFVPIGCKGSINENLEWRISFSVGEKFLTFSFSHTQLLCYAMLKLLLKEIIEKYGDLKGLLCSYFLKTLMFWILEETEPYSWRPNNLIPCFMACLQRLLYCVEYSILSHYFIPDNNLFLLRFNTSNKEALTTLLKNVYGHGIHCFSFSETLQDYQSQCYNITESFISENNRFLQHFMPSYCTILNYGRVESLSRLLYNFLHHSRTRVLKRLFAIQISAAFKFTPVSSMYQTSSNKQHYLIYKHHLSHLMIGLQSDAISGLLMLASFFYVAKHYFASLTILRHTLGKYTDETIYLRIFKNIAIYDMQHHVVNLTMKDTFHTILKLLTTRSFQVDHKSAIVPQELQQDVSSNCTVFHPLPFAHFLHFLCCYHLHDIMSSRESLKQLEQVNRTILESCSFVSHPVSLNTVIMCGIAHQLLDEIHTARRAFQGTATLDKDNLTSAASRLYNLFQ
;
A
#
# COMPACT_ATOMS: atom_id res chain seq x y z
N MET A 1 -24.11 19.65 -13.98
CA MET A 1 -23.17 18.65 -14.55
C MET A 1 -23.72 17.27 -14.26
N THR A 2 -23.80 16.37 -15.24
CA THR A 2 -24.08 14.96 -14.96
C THR A 2 -22.83 14.26 -14.41
N SER A 3 -22.97 13.47 -13.37
CA SER A 3 -21.92 12.65 -12.75
C SER A 3 -22.43 11.22 -12.56
N GLY A 4 -21.69 10.40 -11.81
CA GLY A 4 -22.09 9.02 -11.54
C GLY A 4 -21.87 8.06 -12.69
N SER A 5 -22.34 6.83 -12.53
CA SER A 5 -22.11 5.74 -13.49
C SER A 5 -22.54 6.11 -14.92
N LYS A 6 -23.75 6.63 -15.09
CA LYS A 6 -24.28 7.05 -16.39
C LYS A 6 -23.52 8.25 -16.95
N GLY A 7 -23.20 9.24 -16.10
CA GLY A 7 -22.40 10.40 -16.49
C GLY A 7 -20.96 10.08 -16.89
N GLU A 8 -20.46 8.92 -16.48
CA GLU A 8 -19.16 8.33 -16.82
C GLU A 8 -19.20 7.41 -18.06
N GLY A 9 -20.37 7.21 -18.67
CA GLY A 9 -20.55 6.35 -19.85
C GLY A 9 -20.78 4.86 -19.54
N LEU A 10 -21.10 4.53 -18.28
CA LEU A 10 -21.47 3.17 -17.87
C LEU A 10 -22.98 3.07 -17.59
N ASN A 11 -23.68 2.21 -18.32
CA ASN A 11 -25.10 1.94 -18.10
C ASN A 11 -25.31 0.53 -17.54
N LEU A 12 -24.95 0.33 -16.28
CA LEU A 12 -25.16 -0.94 -15.58
C LEU A 12 -26.56 -0.97 -14.96
N ASN A 13 -27.19 -2.14 -14.87
CA ASN A 13 -28.46 -2.29 -14.17
C ASN A 13 -28.37 -1.69 -12.76
N GLY A 14 -29.40 -0.97 -12.31
CA GLY A 14 -29.44 -0.29 -11.01
C GLY A 14 -28.52 0.94 -10.89
N SER A 15 -28.03 1.50 -12.00
CA SER A 15 -27.32 2.79 -11.97
C SER A 15 -28.30 3.95 -11.78
N ASP A 16 -28.04 4.76 -10.76
CA ASP A 16 -28.61 6.08 -10.51
C ASP A 16 -28.11 7.12 -11.51
N THR A 17 -28.71 8.31 -11.44
CA THR A 17 -28.32 9.48 -12.24
C THR A 17 -27.99 10.63 -11.32
N ASP A 18 -26.70 10.99 -11.26
CA ASP A 18 -26.24 12.07 -10.41
C ASP A 18 -26.19 13.39 -11.18
N PHE A 19 -26.72 14.44 -10.56
CA PHE A 19 -26.65 15.81 -11.03
C PHE A 19 -25.97 16.70 -10.00
N MET A 20 -24.94 17.42 -10.44
CA MET A 20 -24.30 18.46 -9.66
C MET A 20 -24.67 19.84 -10.17
N PHE A 21 -25.11 20.72 -9.27
CA PHE A 21 -25.47 22.10 -9.56
C PHE A 21 -24.51 23.05 -8.84
N PHE A 22 -23.98 24.01 -9.59
CA PHE A 22 -23.22 25.11 -9.02
C PHE A 22 -24.20 26.13 -8.48
N ASP A 23 -24.31 26.19 -7.16
CA ASP A 23 -25.17 27.18 -6.51
C ASP A 23 -24.55 28.57 -6.70
N ARG A 24 -25.39 29.53 -7.10
CA ARG A 24 -24.96 30.90 -7.37
C ARG A 24 -24.99 31.78 -6.12
N CYS A 25 -25.34 31.22 -4.95
CA CYS A 25 -25.40 31.97 -3.70
C CYS A 25 -24.02 32.42 -3.20
N GLY A 26 -22.94 31.70 -3.54
CA GLY A 26 -21.61 31.99 -3.04
C GLY A 26 -20.48 31.57 -3.98
N GLN A 27 -19.32 32.18 -3.77
CA GLN A 27 -18.05 31.84 -4.38
C GLN A 27 -17.03 31.62 -3.27
N VAL A 28 -16.26 30.54 -3.35
CA VAL A 28 -15.25 30.18 -2.34
C VAL A 28 -13.86 30.59 -2.81
N TYR A 29 -13.06 31.09 -1.88
CA TYR A 29 -11.67 31.51 -2.08
C TYR A 29 -10.75 30.86 -1.03
N GLU A 30 -9.50 30.59 -1.42
CA GLU A 30 -8.47 30.06 -0.50
C GLU A 30 -7.93 31.14 0.44
N SER A 31 -7.83 32.38 -0.04
CA SER A 31 -7.31 33.51 0.73
C SER A 31 -8.08 34.79 0.42
N GLU A 32 -8.17 35.70 1.39
CA GLU A 32 -8.74 37.03 1.21
C GLU A 32 -8.07 37.83 0.08
N ALA A 33 -6.76 37.60 -0.15
CA ALA A 33 -6.00 38.27 -1.20
C ALA A 33 -6.43 37.85 -2.63
N GLU A 34 -7.12 36.72 -2.78
CA GLU A 34 -7.61 36.20 -4.06
C GLU A 34 -9.04 36.64 -4.37
N VAL A 35 -9.68 37.37 -3.45
CA VAL A 35 -11.10 37.72 -3.56
C VAL A 35 -11.30 38.76 -4.65
N VAL A 36 -12.10 38.40 -5.65
CA VAL A 36 -12.57 39.30 -6.69
C VAL A 36 -14.08 39.47 -6.52
N ILE A 37 -14.52 40.65 -6.08
CA ILE A 37 -15.94 40.92 -5.90
C ILE A 37 -16.56 41.26 -7.26
N GLU A 38 -17.03 40.24 -7.96
CA GLU A 38 -17.77 40.39 -9.22
C GLU A 38 -19.18 39.80 -9.09
N GLY A 39 -20.20 40.64 -9.36
CA GLY A 39 -21.60 40.23 -9.39
C GLY A 39 -22.28 40.15 -8.01
N THR A 40 -23.23 39.22 -7.88
CA THR A 40 -24.12 39.11 -6.70
C THR A 40 -23.80 37.92 -5.78
N ARG A 41 -22.66 37.23 -5.99
CA ARG A 41 -22.28 36.05 -5.19
C ARG A 41 -21.62 36.47 -3.88
N LEU A 42 -21.94 35.77 -2.80
CA LEU A 42 -21.27 36.01 -1.51
C LEU A 42 -19.85 35.43 -1.51
N PRO A 43 -18.83 36.20 -1.08
CA PRO A 43 -17.48 35.70 -0.94
C PRO A 43 -17.33 34.88 0.35
N PHE A 44 -16.96 33.62 0.21
CA PHE A 44 -16.63 32.73 1.31
C PHE A 44 -15.14 32.41 1.33
N ILE A 45 -14.49 32.51 2.48
CA ILE A 45 -13.10 32.10 2.70
C ILE A 45 -13.09 30.71 3.32
N MET A 46 -12.29 29.82 2.77
CA MET A 46 -12.09 28.49 3.35
C MET A 46 -11.17 28.56 4.58
N ASN A 47 -11.51 27.82 5.62
CA ASN A 47 -10.67 27.61 6.80
C ASN A 47 -10.51 26.11 7.06
N THR A 48 -9.27 25.65 7.14
CA THR A 48 -8.91 24.23 7.26
C THR A 48 -8.13 23.90 8.53
N GLU A 49 -7.96 24.85 9.46
CA GLU A 49 -7.13 24.67 10.66
C GLU A 49 -7.66 23.57 11.58
N ASP A 50 -8.98 23.53 11.79
CA ASP A 50 -9.64 22.59 12.71
C ASP A 50 -10.51 21.55 11.99
N THR A 51 -10.14 21.19 10.75
CA THR A 51 -10.90 20.22 9.96
C THR A 51 -10.03 19.07 9.46
N PRO A 52 -10.57 17.85 9.36
CA PRO A 52 -9.85 16.74 8.74
C PRO A 52 -9.46 17.04 7.28
N PRO A 53 -8.42 16.37 6.73
CA PRO A 53 -8.06 16.52 5.31
C PRO A 53 -9.25 16.31 4.38
N CYS A 54 -9.35 17.13 3.32
CA CYS A 54 -10.49 17.15 2.38
C CYS A 54 -11.80 17.75 2.94
N PHE A 55 -11.79 18.29 4.17
CA PHE A 55 -12.88 19.09 4.71
C PHE A 55 -12.40 20.52 4.96
N THR A 56 -13.37 21.44 5.09
CA THR A 56 -13.13 22.84 5.40
C THR A 56 -14.37 23.44 6.05
N GLN A 57 -14.20 24.50 6.82
CA GLN A 57 -15.28 25.43 7.13
C GLN A 57 -15.25 26.58 6.13
N LEU A 58 -16.40 27.21 5.89
CA LEU A 58 -16.53 28.35 4.97
C LEU A 58 -17.02 29.56 5.76
N TYR A 59 -16.27 30.67 5.70
CA TYR A 59 -16.58 31.89 6.44
C TYR A 59 -16.94 33.03 5.49
N LEU A 60 -18.05 33.71 5.76
CA LEU A 60 -18.46 34.88 4.98
C LEU A 60 -17.47 36.02 5.21
N LEU A 61 -16.88 36.53 4.13
CA LEU A 61 -16.04 37.72 4.20
C LEU A 61 -16.92 38.97 4.37
N THR A 62 -16.79 39.64 5.51
CA THR A 62 -17.64 40.79 5.88
C THR A 62 -16.98 42.15 5.69
N HIS A 63 -15.65 42.21 5.53
CA HIS A 63 -14.89 43.44 5.35
C HIS A 63 -13.99 43.34 4.11
N HIS A 64 -14.31 44.11 3.06
CA HIS A 64 -13.35 44.45 2.02
C HIS A 64 -13.18 45.97 1.98
N GLN A 65 -11.95 46.44 1.79
CA GLN A 65 -11.62 47.86 1.73
C GLN A 65 -12.50 48.54 0.67
N ASN A 66 -13.37 49.44 1.12
CA ASN A 66 -14.29 50.29 0.34
C ASN A 66 -15.41 49.58 -0.46
N GLN A 67 -16.48 49.13 0.21
CA GLN A 67 -17.91 49.47 -0.06
C GLN A 67 -18.89 48.40 0.47
N THR A 68 -19.94 48.90 1.15
CA THR A 68 -21.28 48.33 1.43
C THR A 68 -21.43 46.87 1.91
N LEU A 69 -22.05 46.73 3.10
CA LEU A 69 -22.83 45.58 3.55
C LEU A 69 -23.47 44.86 2.35
N VAL A 70 -22.94 43.70 1.98
CA VAL A 70 -23.57 42.86 0.96
C VAL A 70 -24.98 42.57 1.46
N ARG A 71 -26.00 42.92 0.67
CA ARG A 71 -27.40 42.58 0.99
C ARG A 71 -27.53 41.06 0.92
N VAL A 72 -27.28 40.40 2.04
CA VAL A 72 -27.53 38.97 2.22
C VAL A 72 -29.05 38.78 2.31
N SER A 73 -29.60 37.86 1.52
CA SER A 73 -31.03 37.53 1.61
C SER A 73 -31.35 36.96 2.99
N VAL A 74 -32.58 37.12 3.49
CA VAL A 74 -33.01 36.54 4.77
C VAL A 74 -32.78 35.02 4.80
N SER A 75 -33.01 34.34 3.68
CA SER A 75 -32.74 32.91 3.54
C SER A 75 -31.26 32.56 3.73
N LEU A 76 -30.34 33.37 3.19
CA LEU A 76 -28.89 33.18 3.37
C LEU A 76 -28.44 33.49 4.80
N MET A 77 -29.01 34.51 5.45
CA MET A 77 -28.72 34.83 6.85
C MET A 77 -29.05 33.65 7.78
N ASN A 78 -30.12 32.91 7.49
CA ASN A 78 -30.52 31.74 8.28
C ASN A 78 -29.56 30.56 8.14
N MET A 79 -28.65 30.56 7.17
CA MET A 79 -27.64 29.52 6.97
C MET A 79 -26.27 29.89 7.57
N LEU A 80 -26.14 31.08 8.16
CA LEU A 80 -24.91 31.56 8.78
C LEU A 80 -24.96 31.36 10.30
N ASP A 81 -23.91 30.77 10.85
CA ASP A 81 -23.68 30.64 12.28
C ASP A 81 -22.57 31.59 12.73
N LYS A 82 -22.82 32.38 13.78
CA LYS A 82 -21.85 33.37 14.26
C LYS A 82 -21.02 32.76 15.38
N ASN A 83 -19.72 32.64 15.15
CA ASN A 83 -18.74 32.21 16.14
C ASN A 83 -17.62 33.24 16.31
N HIS A 84 -16.57 32.87 17.05
CA HIS A 84 -15.45 33.76 17.36
C HIS A 84 -14.57 34.12 16.15
N LEU A 85 -14.61 33.32 15.07
CA LEU A 85 -13.88 33.55 13.82
C LEU A 85 -14.69 34.36 12.80
N GLY A 86 -16.01 34.45 12.96
CA GLY A 86 -16.89 35.21 12.08
C GLY A 86 -18.22 34.51 11.83
N TYR A 87 -18.76 34.67 10.62
CA TYR A 87 -20.00 34.04 10.19
C TYR A 87 -19.68 32.78 9.36
N ALA A 88 -19.74 31.61 9.99
CA ALA A 88 -19.55 30.31 9.36
C ALA A 88 -20.80 29.91 8.56
N PHE A 89 -20.62 29.32 7.38
CA PHE A 89 -21.71 28.88 6.53
C PHE A 89 -22.05 27.42 6.83
N SER A 90 -23.23 27.17 7.40
CA SER A 90 -23.64 25.83 7.81
C SER A 90 -23.99 24.98 6.59
N SER A 91 -23.30 23.85 6.45
CA SER A 91 -23.59 22.86 5.42
C SER A 91 -24.93 22.17 5.68
N GLU A 92 -25.29 21.95 6.95
CA GLU A 92 -26.57 21.35 7.33
C GLU A 92 -27.77 22.24 6.99
N LEU A 93 -27.72 23.51 7.39
CA LEU A 93 -28.80 24.45 7.10
C LEU A 93 -28.92 24.70 5.60
N PHE A 94 -27.79 24.67 4.88
CA PHE A 94 -27.79 24.68 3.42
C PHE A 94 -28.54 23.48 2.84
N ARG A 95 -28.24 22.25 3.26
CA ARG A 95 -28.97 21.05 2.78
C ARG A 95 -30.47 21.14 3.07
N LEU A 96 -30.86 21.57 4.28
CA LEU A 96 -32.27 21.70 4.68
C LEU A 96 -33.01 22.75 3.83
N THR A 97 -32.35 23.87 3.54
CA THR A 97 -32.90 24.92 2.67
C THR A 97 -33.11 24.37 1.26
N GLN A 98 -32.12 23.68 0.69
CA GLN A 98 -32.26 23.06 -0.63
C GLN A 98 -33.37 22.00 -0.65
N LEU A 99 -33.48 21.18 0.41
CA LEU A 99 -34.55 20.19 0.52
C LEU A 99 -35.93 20.85 0.48
N SER A 100 -36.10 21.97 1.21
CA SER A 100 -37.36 22.72 1.22
C SER A 100 -37.73 23.26 -0.17
N HIS A 101 -36.73 23.75 -0.92
CA HIS A 101 -36.92 24.22 -2.29
C HIS A 101 -37.30 23.08 -3.23
N VAL A 102 -36.57 21.96 -3.20
CA VAL A 102 -36.87 20.80 -4.07
C VAL A 102 -38.23 20.20 -3.73
N SER A 103 -38.55 20.05 -2.45
CA SER A 103 -39.84 19.49 -1.98
C SER A 103 -41.04 20.38 -2.32
N SER A 104 -40.82 21.67 -2.57
CA SER A 104 -41.89 22.57 -3.05
C SER A 104 -42.21 22.40 -4.54
N VAL A 105 -41.32 21.75 -5.30
CA VAL A 105 -41.41 21.58 -6.76
C VAL A 105 -41.60 20.11 -7.18
N ALA A 106 -41.05 19.16 -6.40
CA ALA A 106 -41.07 17.74 -6.67
C ALA A 106 -41.91 16.95 -5.65
N LEU A 107 -42.38 15.76 -6.06
CA LEU A 107 -42.89 14.75 -5.13
C LEU A 107 -41.77 14.27 -4.19
N SER A 108 -42.16 13.64 -3.08
CA SER A 108 -41.35 13.40 -1.88
C SER A 108 -39.83 13.25 -2.13
N SER A 109 -39.03 14.06 -1.43
CA SER A 109 -37.57 14.10 -1.55
C SER A 109 -36.93 13.93 -0.17
N LYS A 110 -35.72 13.39 -0.11
CA LYS A 110 -34.99 13.16 1.15
C LYS A 110 -33.52 13.54 1.02
N ILE A 111 -32.87 13.79 2.15
CA ILE A 111 -31.42 14.00 2.18
C ILE A 111 -30.71 12.64 2.14
N HIS A 112 -29.78 12.47 1.19
CA HIS A 112 -28.90 11.32 1.07
C HIS A 112 -27.45 11.80 1.01
N GLY A 113 -26.75 11.77 2.16
CA GLY A 113 -25.40 12.32 2.25
C GLY A 113 -25.37 13.81 1.86
N PRO A 114 -24.52 14.24 0.89
CA PRO A 114 -24.50 15.63 0.42
C PRO A 114 -25.62 15.96 -0.57
N CYS A 115 -26.40 14.96 -1.01
CA CYS A 115 -27.39 15.09 -2.07
C CYS A 115 -28.80 15.19 -1.50
N ILE A 116 -29.70 15.70 -2.33
CA ILE A 116 -31.14 15.47 -2.21
C ILE A 116 -31.49 14.39 -3.21
N SER A 117 -32.11 13.32 -2.75
CA SER A 117 -32.56 12.20 -3.59
C SER A 117 -34.07 12.25 -3.74
N ASP A 118 -34.54 11.81 -4.90
CA ASP A 118 -35.96 11.53 -5.10
C ASP A 118 -36.42 10.31 -4.28
N GLU A 119 -37.73 10.11 -4.17
CA GLU A 119 -38.36 9.03 -3.40
C GLU A 119 -37.78 7.64 -3.71
N TYR A 120 -37.39 7.44 -4.98
CA TYR A 120 -36.96 6.15 -5.52
C TYR A 120 -35.44 5.97 -5.57
N ASP A 121 -34.65 6.92 -5.06
CA ASP A 121 -33.18 6.93 -5.13
C ASP A 121 -32.66 6.75 -6.58
N GLN A 122 -33.39 7.28 -7.57
CA GLN A 122 -33.02 7.21 -8.98
C GLN A 122 -32.23 8.44 -9.44
N HIS A 123 -32.47 9.59 -8.79
CA HIS A 123 -31.84 10.85 -9.12
C HIS A 123 -31.31 11.53 -7.86
N ASP A 124 -30.00 11.80 -7.86
CA ASP A 124 -29.32 12.51 -6.80
C ASP A 124 -28.94 13.92 -7.26
N PHE A 125 -29.34 14.92 -6.48
CA PHE A 125 -29.11 16.34 -6.74
C PHE A 125 -28.12 16.89 -5.70
N ALA A 126 -26.87 17.10 -6.11
CA ALA A 126 -25.81 17.70 -5.30
C ALA A 126 -25.68 19.19 -5.61
N TYR A 127 -26.03 20.03 -4.63
CA TYR A 127 -25.82 21.48 -4.70
C TYR A 127 -24.45 21.82 -4.11
N CYS A 128 -23.60 22.51 -4.86
CA CYS A 128 -22.22 22.76 -4.47
C CYS A 128 -21.80 24.21 -4.70
N LEU A 129 -20.85 24.66 -3.90
CA LEU A 129 -20.11 25.90 -4.14
C LEU A 129 -18.83 25.61 -4.93
N LYS A 130 -18.28 26.66 -5.55
CA LYS A 130 -17.07 26.56 -6.38
C LYS A 130 -15.97 27.48 -5.86
N CYS A 131 -14.74 27.00 -5.92
CA CYS A 131 -13.54 27.81 -5.97
C CYS A 131 -12.90 27.64 -7.34
N ASP A 132 -12.61 28.74 -8.04
CA ASP A 132 -12.04 28.70 -9.40
C ASP A 132 -10.53 28.40 -9.38
N THR A 133 -9.87 28.53 -8.22
CA THR A 133 -8.45 28.25 -8.05
C THR A 133 -8.20 26.84 -7.54
N TRP A 134 -6.98 26.33 -7.80
CA TRP A 134 -6.55 25.03 -7.28
C TRP A 134 -5.97 25.19 -5.88
N ILE A 135 -6.66 24.61 -4.90
CA ILE A 135 -6.32 24.76 -3.48
C ILE A 135 -4.98 24.14 -3.08
N SER A 136 -4.38 24.71 -2.05
CA SER A 136 -3.12 24.30 -1.42
C SER A 136 -3.07 22.83 -1.03
N GLN A 137 -4.11 22.29 -0.39
CA GLN A 137 -4.19 20.88 0.01
C GLN A 137 -4.00 19.92 -1.18
N ALA A 138 -4.38 20.33 -2.39
CA ALA A 138 -4.25 19.52 -3.60
C ALA A 138 -3.04 19.90 -4.48
N LYS A 139 -2.25 20.92 -4.11
CA LYS A 139 -1.03 21.30 -4.84
C LYS A 139 -0.02 20.13 -4.98
N PRO A 140 0.18 19.24 -3.98
CA PRO A 140 1.08 18.10 -4.14
C PRO A 140 0.71 17.18 -5.31
N TRP A 141 -0.58 17.04 -5.64
CA TRP A 141 -1.02 16.25 -6.79
C TRP A 141 -0.47 16.82 -8.12
N THR A 142 -0.36 18.14 -8.26
CA THR A 142 0.13 18.77 -9.50
C THR A 142 1.59 18.43 -9.83
N ARG A 143 2.41 18.19 -8.79
CA ARG A 143 3.85 17.96 -8.90
C ARG A 143 4.25 16.48 -8.80
N ARG A 144 3.28 15.60 -8.63
CA ARG A 144 3.53 14.18 -8.45
C ARG A 144 4.21 13.60 -9.71
N PRO A 145 5.30 12.83 -9.56
CA PRO A 145 5.95 12.18 -10.70
C PRO A 145 5.05 11.08 -11.27
N ARG A 146 4.97 11.00 -12.59
CA ARG A 146 4.10 10.07 -13.32
C ARG A 146 4.83 9.48 -14.51
N THR A 147 4.48 8.26 -14.87
CA THR A 147 5.04 7.56 -16.04
C THR A 147 4.44 8.05 -17.35
N ALA A 148 3.11 8.14 -17.43
CA ALA A 148 2.43 8.57 -18.66
C ALA A 148 1.02 9.15 -18.48
N TRP A 149 0.23 8.63 -17.54
CA TRP A 149 -1.13 9.08 -17.29
C TRP A 149 -1.24 9.75 -15.90
N PRO A 150 -2.01 10.83 -15.74
CA PRO A 150 -2.68 11.61 -16.78
C PRO A 150 -1.70 12.47 -17.59
N SER A 151 -2.08 12.90 -18.80
CA SER A 151 -1.22 13.77 -19.62
C SER A 151 -1.05 15.17 -18.99
N PRO A 152 0.05 15.88 -19.26
CA PRO A 152 0.25 17.24 -18.76
C PRO A 152 -0.88 18.20 -19.14
N GLU A 153 -1.44 18.07 -20.36
CA GLU A 153 -2.56 18.89 -20.84
C GLU A 153 -3.83 18.60 -20.04
N LEU A 154 -4.09 17.34 -19.73
CA LEU A 154 -5.22 16.92 -18.91
C LEU A 154 -5.07 17.43 -17.47
N ILE A 155 -3.87 17.36 -16.90
CA ILE A 155 -3.56 17.92 -15.58
C ILE A 155 -3.83 19.44 -15.57
N SER A 156 -3.31 20.17 -16.56
CA SER A 156 -3.52 21.62 -16.67
C SER A 156 -5.02 21.96 -16.80
N LYS A 157 -5.77 21.18 -17.57
CA LYS A 157 -7.22 21.35 -17.72
C LYS A 157 -7.95 21.13 -16.40
N ILE A 158 -7.59 20.08 -15.65
CA ILE A 158 -8.17 19.80 -14.33
C ILE A 158 -7.89 20.94 -13.36
N ILE A 159 -6.64 21.40 -13.29
CA ILE A 159 -6.23 22.52 -12.42
C ILE A 159 -7.03 23.79 -12.77
N SER A 160 -7.21 24.09 -14.05
CA SER A 160 -7.95 25.28 -14.51
C SER A 160 -9.44 25.28 -14.15
N CYS A 161 -10.00 24.13 -13.76
CA CYS A 161 -11.40 24.01 -13.36
C CYS A 161 -11.64 24.32 -11.87
N GLY A 162 -10.57 24.43 -11.07
CA GLY A 162 -10.65 24.64 -9.63
C GLY A 162 -11.21 23.43 -8.88
N VAL A 163 -11.91 23.70 -7.76
CA VAL A 163 -12.49 22.67 -6.89
C VAL A 163 -13.91 23.04 -6.45
N LEU A 164 -14.65 22.04 -5.97
CA LEU A 164 -16.02 22.21 -5.50
C LEU A 164 -16.13 21.91 -4.01
N PHE A 165 -17.21 22.40 -3.40
CA PHE A 165 -17.53 22.17 -2.00
C PHE A 165 -18.95 21.63 -1.91
N VAL A 166 -19.09 20.41 -1.40
CA VAL A 166 -20.38 19.77 -1.18
C VAL A 166 -20.75 19.82 0.29
N PRO A 167 -22.05 20.02 0.61
CA PRO A 167 -22.46 20.31 1.97
C PRO A 167 -22.55 19.02 2.77
N ILE A 168 -21.44 18.50 3.26
CA ILE A 168 -21.38 17.36 4.18
C ILE A 168 -20.12 17.45 5.04
N GLY A 169 -20.26 17.29 6.34
CA GLY A 169 -19.14 17.28 7.27
C GLY A 169 -18.50 15.92 7.47
N CYS A 170 -17.38 15.90 8.16
CA CYS A 170 -16.71 14.67 8.55
C CYS A 170 -17.45 14.05 9.73
N LYS A 171 -17.87 12.80 9.57
CA LYS A 171 -18.66 12.09 10.58
C LYS A 171 -17.91 12.01 11.90
N GLY A 172 -18.52 12.52 12.97
CA GLY A 172 -17.92 12.55 14.31
C GLY A 172 -17.01 13.74 14.58
N SER A 173 -16.93 14.71 13.65
CA SER A 173 -16.31 16.00 13.93
C SER A 173 -17.20 16.83 14.87
N ILE A 174 -16.57 17.65 15.71
CA ILE A 174 -17.27 18.59 16.60
C ILE A 174 -18.12 19.58 15.80
N ASN A 175 -17.63 19.97 14.62
CA ASN A 175 -18.26 20.97 13.75
C ASN A 175 -18.85 20.34 12.48
N GLU A 176 -19.29 19.07 12.54
CA GLU A 176 -19.80 18.30 11.38
C GLU A 176 -20.90 19.06 10.59
N ASN A 177 -21.75 19.83 11.26
CA ASN A 177 -22.82 20.63 10.67
C ASN A 177 -22.36 21.94 10.00
N LEU A 178 -21.13 22.39 10.27
CA LEU A 178 -20.50 23.58 9.67
C LEU A 178 -19.45 23.22 8.61
N GLU A 179 -19.04 21.96 8.56
CA GLU A 179 -18.03 21.48 7.62
C GLU A 179 -18.60 21.21 6.23
N TRP A 180 -17.76 21.48 5.24
CA TRP A 180 -17.97 21.22 3.82
C TRP A 180 -16.88 20.28 3.33
N ARG A 181 -17.26 19.30 2.50
CA ARG A 181 -16.30 18.40 1.88
C ARG A 181 -15.83 18.95 0.55
N ILE A 182 -14.52 18.97 0.35
CA ILE A 182 -13.89 19.33 -0.91
C ILE A 182 -14.16 18.22 -1.92
N SER A 183 -14.61 18.58 -3.12
CA SER A 183 -14.98 17.66 -4.18
C SER A 183 -14.23 17.99 -5.46
N PHE A 184 -13.65 16.94 -6.05
CA PHE A 184 -12.92 17.00 -7.32
C PHE A 184 -13.72 16.41 -8.47
N SER A 185 -15.04 16.26 -8.35
CA SER A 185 -15.86 15.51 -9.31
C SER A 185 -15.75 15.99 -10.77
N VAL A 186 -15.45 17.28 -11.02
CA VAL A 186 -15.14 17.78 -12.37
C VAL A 186 -13.82 17.21 -12.88
N GLY A 187 -12.77 17.25 -12.06
CA GLY A 187 -11.47 16.67 -12.38
C GLY A 187 -11.55 15.15 -12.55
N GLU A 188 -12.24 14.47 -11.63
CA GLU A 188 -12.51 13.03 -11.72
C GLU A 188 -13.23 12.66 -13.03
N LYS A 189 -14.20 13.46 -13.46
CA LYS A 189 -14.88 13.25 -14.74
C LYS A 189 -13.93 13.34 -15.91
N PHE A 190 -13.04 14.33 -15.94
CA PHE A 190 -12.02 14.44 -16.99
C PHE A 190 -11.04 13.26 -16.98
N LEU A 191 -10.65 12.78 -15.80
CA LEU A 191 -9.82 11.58 -15.67
C LEU A 191 -10.54 10.34 -16.20
N THR A 192 -11.77 10.09 -15.77
CA THR A 192 -12.56 8.94 -16.24
C THR A 192 -12.81 9.00 -17.75
N PHE A 193 -13.07 10.19 -18.31
CA PHE A 193 -13.25 10.37 -19.76
C PHE A 193 -11.97 10.17 -20.57
N SER A 194 -10.80 10.24 -19.93
CA SER A 194 -9.53 9.91 -20.58
C SER A 194 -9.23 8.41 -20.59
N PHE A 195 -10.07 7.58 -19.98
CA PHE A 195 -9.87 6.13 -19.99
C PHE A 195 -9.97 5.59 -21.41
N SER A 196 -9.02 4.73 -21.77
CA SER A 196 -9.17 3.86 -22.92
C SER A 196 -10.32 2.87 -22.72
N HIS A 197 -10.78 2.26 -23.81
CA HIS A 197 -11.84 1.25 -23.76
C HIS A 197 -11.52 0.09 -22.79
N THR A 198 -10.27 -0.41 -22.80
CA THR A 198 -9.83 -1.48 -21.89
C THR A 198 -9.89 -1.05 -20.41
N GLN A 199 -9.50 0.19 -20.11
CA GLN A 199 -9.52 0.72 -18.74
C GLN A 199 -10.96 0.90 -18.25
N LEU A 200 -11.85 1.41 -19.11
CA LEU A 200 -13.26 1.58 -18.81
C LEU A 200 -13.97 0.23 -18.61
N LEU A 201 -13.67 -0.78 -19.43
CA LEU A 201 -14.15 -2.15 -19.24
C LEU A 201 -13.69 -2.74 -17.91
N CYS A 202 -12.41 -2.58 -17.57
CA CYS A 202 -11.87 -3.04 -16.29
C CYS A 202 -12.59 -2.37 -15.10
N TYR A 203 -12.82 -1.07 -15.17
CA TYR A 203 -13.60 -0.34 -14.15
C TYR A 203 -15.04 -0.85 -14.06
N ALA A 204 -15.70 -1.13 -15.19
CA ALA A 204 -17.03 -1.74 -15.21
C ALA A 204 -17.05 -3.11 -14.53
N MET A 205 -16.06 -3.97 -14.81
CA MET A 205 -15.91 -5.28 -14.16
C MET A 205 -15.73 -5.15 -12.65
N LEU A 206 -14.97 -4.17 -12.16
CA LEU A 206 -14.84 -3.90 -10.72
C LEU A 206 -16.17 -3.48 -10.09
N LYS A 207 -16.99 -2.69 -10.80
CA LYS A 207 -18.33 -2.31 -10.32
C LYS A 207 -19.27 -3.51 -10.27
N LEU A 208 -19.19 -4.41 -11.25
CA LEU A 208 -19.94 -5.67 -11.24
C LEU A 208 -19.49 -6.58 -10.08
N LEU A 209 -18.19 -6.70 -9.83
CA LEU A 209 -17.67 -7.40 -8.65
C LEU A 209 -18.25 -6.83 -7.35
N LEU A 210 -18.25 -5.50 -7.19
CA LEU A 210 -18.84 -4.85 -6.01
C LEU A 210 -20.32 -5.21 -5.88
N LYS A 211 -21.10 -5.02 -6.94
CA LYS A 211 -22.55 -5.15 -6.89
C LYS A 211 -23.04 -6.60 -6.79
N GLU A 212 -22.48 -7.48 -7.61
CA GLU A 212 -22.99 -8.85 -7.78
C GLU A 212 -22.33 -9.86 -6.88
N ILE A 213 -21.16 -9.55 -6.31
CA ILE A 213 -20.42 -10.45 -5.44
C ILE A 213 -20.36 -9.86 -4.04
N ILE A 214 -19.76 -8.68 -3.85
CA ILE A 214 -19.50 -8.14 -2.51
C ILE A 214 -20.80 -7.74 -1.80
N GLU A 215 -21.66 -6.96 -2.45
CA GLU A 215 -22.91 -6.46 -1.86
C GLU A 215 -23.99 -7.54 -1.66
N LYS A 216 -23.84 -8.72 -2.29
CA LYS A 216 -24.71 -9.87 -2.02
C LYS A 216 -24.43 -10.52 -0.66
N TYR A 217 -23.26 -10.30 -0.07
CA TYR A 217 -22.99 -10.67 1.32
C TYR A 217 -23.53 -9.55 2.22
N GLY A 218 -24.68 -9.78 2.85
CA GLY A 218 -25.45 -8.75 3.57
C GLY A 218 -24.62 -7.90 4.54
N ASP A 219 -23.77 -8.52 5.35
CA ASP A 219 -22.92 -7.83 6.34
C ASP A 219 -21.82 -6.96 5.71
N LEU A 220 -21.54 -7.16 4.41
CA LEU A 220 -20.54 -6.41 3.65
C LEU A 220 -21.15 -5.29 2.80
N LYS A 221 -22.48 -5.25 2.68
CA LYS A 221 -23.18 -4.24 1.89
C LYS A 221 -22.87 -2.84 2.41
N GLY A 222 -22.50 -1.94 1.48
CA GLY A 222 -22.16 -0.56 1.80
C GLY A 222 -20.79 -0.34 2.43
N LEU A 223 -19.99 -1.38 2.70
CA LEU A 223 -18.62 -1.18 3.20
C LEU A 223 -17.72 -0.55 2.13
N LEU A 224 -17.83 -1.04 0.90
CA LEU A 224 -17.20 -0.45 -0.28
C LEU A 224 -18.23 0.28 -1.13
N CYS A 225 -17.77 1.22 -1.95
CA CYS A 225 -18.61 1.93 -2.92
C CYS A 225 -17.85 2.16 -4.24
N SER A 226 -18.57 2.55 -5.28
CA SER A 226 -18.03 2.82 -6.61
C SER A 226 -16.92 3.88 -6.61
N TYR A 227 -17.01 4.86 -5.71
CA TYR A 227 -15.99 5.92 -5.55
C TYR A 227 -14.62 5.35 -5.17
N PHE A 228 -14.57 4.34 -4.30
CA PHE A 228 -13.32 3.69 -3.91
C PHE A 228 -12.70 2.94 -5.08
N LEU A 229 -13.51 2.26 -5.89
CA LEU A 229 -13.04 1.56 -7.09
C LEU A 229 -12.50 2.53 -8.15
N LYS A 230 -13.15 3.70 -8.29
CA LYS A 230 -12.70 4.76 -9.19
C LYS A 230 -11.35 5.34 -8.73
N THR A 231 -11.23 5.62 -7.44
CA THR A 231 -9.98 6.09 -6.82
C THR A 231 -8.86 5.06 -7.00
N LEU A 232 -9.16 3.78 -6.81
CA LEU A 232 -8.26 2.66 -7.06
C LEU A 232 -7.77 2.64 -8.51
N MET A 233 -8.68 2.80 -9.48
CA MET A 233 -8.34 2.88 -10.90
C MET A 233 -7.40 4.05 -11.17
N PHE A 234 -7.65 5.24 -10.62
CA PHE A 234 -6.75 6.39 -10.85
C PHE A 234 -5.32 6.13 -10.35
N TRP A 235 -5.16 5.54 -9.16
CA TRP A 235 -3.84 5.16 -8.66
C TRP A 235 -3.15 4.13 -9.55
N ILE A 236 -3.86 3.07 -9.92
CA ILE A 236 -3.31 2.00 -10.76
C ILE A 236 -2.90 2.54 -12.14
N LEU A 237 -3.72 3.40 -12.75
CA LEU A 237 -3.42 4.00 -14.05
C LEU A 237 -2.22 4.93 -14.00
N GLU A 238 -2.05 5.68 -12.92
CA GLU A 238 -0.90 6.56 -12.72
C GLU A 238 0.41 5.77 -12.52
N GLU A 239 0.32 4.58 -11.92
CA GLU A 239 1.47 3.74 -11.60
C GLU A 239 1.85 2.76 -12.71
N THR A 240 1.09 2.69 -13.80
CA THR A 240 1.23 1.66 -14.83
C THR A 240 1.49 2.21 -16.20
N GLU A 241 2.24 1.45 -16.99
CA GLU A 241 2.56 1.87 -18.34
C GLU A 241 1.35 1.74 -19.28
N PRO A 242 1.12 2.68 -20.22
CA PRO A 242 -0.04 2.67 -21.11
C PRO A 242 -0.20 1.38 -21.90
N TYR A 243 0.90 0.76 -22.32
CA TYR A 243 0.86 -0.49 -23.10
C TYR A 243 0.44 -1.72 -22.29
N SER A 244 0.35 -1.60 -20.96
CA SER A 244 -0.25 -2.60 -20.09
C SER A 244 -1.75 -2.72 -20.39
N TRP A 245 -2.42 -1.61 -20.71
CA TRP A 245 -3.88 -1.54 -20.87
C TRP A 245 -4.36 -1.83 -22.29
N ARG A 246 -3.97 -3.00 -22.82
CA ARG A 246 -4.44 -3.52 -24.11
C ARG A 246 -5.59 -4.52 -23.91
N PRO A 247 -6.47 -4.71 -24.91
CA PRO A 247 -7.59 -5.65 -24.80
C PRO A 247 -7.18 -7.06 -24.31
N ASN A 248 -6.09 -7.61 -24.84
CA ASN A 248 -5.57 -8.93 -24.43
C ASN A 248 -5.17 -8.99 -22.94
N ASN A 249 -4.82 -7.85 -22.34
CA ASN A 249 -4.42 -7.72 -20.94
C ASN A 249 -5.59 -7.32 -20.03
N LEU A 250 -6.84 -7.29 -20.50
CA LEU A 250 -7.98 -6.85 -19.69
C LEU A 250 -8.12 -7.64 -18.37
N ILE A 251 -8.07 -8.98 -18.43
CA ILE A 251 -8.24 -9.79 -17.22
C ILE A 251 -7.01 -9.68 -16.29
N PRO A 252 -5.74 -9.69 -16.76
CA PRO A 252 -4.60 -9.37 -15.90
C PRO A 252 -4.73 -7.99 -15.22
N CYS A 253 -5.19 -6.97 -15.96
CA CYS A 253 -5.47 -5.64 -15.38
C CYS A 253 -6.52 -5.74 -14.27
N PHE A 254 -7.62 -6.44 -14.53
CA PHE A 254 -8.68 -6.64 -13.54
C PHE A 254 -8.16 -7.36 -12.28
N MET A 255 -7.36 -8.41 -12.45
CA MET A 255 -6.77 -9.14 -11.33
C MET A 255 -5.80 -8.27 -10.52
N ALA A 256 -5.02 -7.40 -11.16
CA ALA A 256 -4.17 -6.43 -10.48
C ALA A 256 -4.99 -5.40 -9.68
N CYS A 257 -6.11 -4.95 -10.23
CA CYS A 257 -7.05 -4.10 -9.49
C CYS A 257 -7.65 -4.82 -8.28
N LEU A 258 -8.08 -6.07 -8.43
CA LEU A 258 -8.60 -6.87 -7.32
C LEU A 258 -7.53 -7.08 -6.23
N GLN A 259 -6.28 -7.33 -6.62
CA GLN A 259 -5.16 -7.46 -5.70
C GLN A 259 -4.87 -6.15 -4.94
N ARG A 260 -4.90 -5.00 -5.62
CA ARG A 260 -4.74 -3.69 -4.97
C ARG A 260 -5.90 -3.43 -4.01
N LEU A 261 -7.13 -3.76 -4.39
CA LEU A 261 -8.29 -3.61 -3.51
C LEU A 261 -8.13 -4.46 -2.24
N LEU A 262 -7.72 -5.72 -2.39
CA LEU A 262 -7.43 -6.61 -1.27
C LEU A 262 -6.37 -6.00 -0.33
N TYR A 263 -5.27 -5.50 -0.88
CA TYR A 263 -4.24 -4.79 -0.11
C TYR A 263 -4.83 -3.58 0.64
N CYS A 264 -5.58 -2.72 -0.04
CA CYS A 264 -6.19 -1.55 0.59
C CYS A 264 -7.10 -1.94 1.76
N VAL A 265 -7.90 -3.01 1.62
CA VAL A 265 -8.76 -3.52 2.69
C VAL A 265 -7.93 -4.11 3.83
N GLU A 266 -6.95 -4.97 3.55
CA GLU A 266 -6.10 -5.62 4.57
C GLU A 266 -5.36 -4.60 5.44
N TYR A 267 -4.87 -3.52 4.84
CA TYR A 267 -4.13 -2.49 5.56
C TYR A 267 -5.02 -1.30 5.98
N SER A 268 -6.32 -1.30 5.64
CA SER A 268 -7.24 -0.18 5.87
C SER A 268 -6.72 1.15 5.31
N ILE A 269 -6.08 1.12 4.13
CA ILE A 269 -5.47 2.29 3.49
C ILE A 269 -5.94 2.39 2.04
N LEU A 270 -6.67 3.47 1.75
CA LEU A 270 -6.94 3.94 0.40
C LEU A 270 -6.86 5.46 0.39
N SER A 271 -5.72 6.01 0.01
CA SER A 271 -5.52 7.47 -0.08
C SER A 271 -6.42 8.08 -1.16
N HIS A 272 -7.04 9.22 -0.85
CA HIS A 272 -7.77 10.02 -1.84
C HIS A 272 -6.81 10.48 -2.94
N TYR A 273 -7.24 10.40 -4.20
CA TYR A 273 -6.34 10.58 -5.34
C TYR A 273 -5.70 11.98 -5.41
N PHE A 274 -6.48 13.03 -5.16
CA PHE A 274 -6.00 14.43 -5.20
C PHE A 274 -5.37 14.93 -3.89
N ILE A 275 -5.73 14.34 -2.74
CA ILE A 275 -5.29 14.75 -1.39
C ILE A 275 -4.88 13.48 -0.63
N PRO A 276 -3.66 12.96 -0.85
CA PRO A 276 -3.27 11.64 -0.35
C PRO A 276 -3.31 11.47 1.18
N ASP A 277 -3.22 12.58 1.92
CA ASP A 277 -3.32 12.64 3.37
C ASP A 277 -4.71 12.23 3.87
N ASN A 278 -5.74 12.31 3.02
CA ASN A 278 -7.07 11.82 3.33
C ASN A 278 -7.17 10.32 3.01
N ASN A 279 -7.15 9.46 4.04
CA ASN A 279 -7.39 8.02 3.89
C ASN A 279 -8.90 7.72 3.87
N LEU A 280 -9.41 7.29 2.71
CA LEU A 280 -10.82 6.96 2.49
C LEU A 280 -11.31 5.73 3.28
N PHE A 281 -10.39 4.87 3.73
CA PHE A 281 -10.71 3.69 4.54
C PHE A 281 -10.56 3.93 6.04
N LEU A 282 -10.20 5.14 6.45
CA LEU A 282 -10.12 5.52 7.85
C LEU A 282 -11.47 5.29 8.54
N LEU A 283 -11.47 4.53 9.64
CA LEU A 283 -12.65 4.16 10.43
C LEU A 283 -13.78 3.47 9.64
N ARG A 284 -13.53 2.99 8.41
CA ARG A 284 -14.56 2.37 7.58
C ARG A 284 -14.91 0.95 8.03
N PHE A 285 -13.93 0.26 8.61
CA PHE A 285 -14.03 -1.15 8.96
C PHE A 285 -13.91 -1.36 10.47
N ASN A 286 -14.66 -2.33 10.99
CA ASN A 286 -14.41 -2.95 12.28
C ASN A 286 -13.72 -4.31 12.06
N THR A 287 -13.25 -4.96 13.12
CA THR A 287 -12.50 -6.23 13.01
C THR A 287 -13.28 -7.31 12.25
N SER A 288 -14.55 -7.50 12.60
CA SER A 288 -15.38 -8.57 12.04
C SER A 288 -15.67 -8.36 10.55
N ASN A 289 -16.10 -7.16 10.16
CA ASN A 289 -16.46 -6.88 8.77
C ASN A 289 -15.22 -6.79 7.86
N LYS A 290 -14.07 -6.38 8.40
CA LYS A 290 -12.79 -6.39 7.70
C LYS A 290 -12.33 -7.81 7.41
N GLU A 291 -12.41 -8.71 8.40
CA GLU A 291 -12.04 -10.13 8.24
C GLU A 291 -12.93 -10.81 7.20
N ALA A 292 -14.24 -10.58 7.28
CA ALA A 292 -15.20 -11.14 6.32
C ALA A 292 -14.94 -10.62 4.89
N LEU A 293 -14.74 -9.31 4.71
CA LEU A 293 -14.43 -8.71 3.40
C LEU A 293 -13.08 -9.21 2.85
N THR A 294 -12.06 -9.28 3.70
CA THR A 294 -10.73 -9.79 3.33
C THR A 294 -10.81 -11.25 2.89
N THR A 295 -11.56 -12.07 3.62
CA THR A 295 -11.74 -13.49 3.30
C THR A 295 -12.47 -13.66 1.97
N LEU A 296 -13.53 -12.89 1.73
CA LEU A 296 -14.25 -12.89 0.46
C LEU A 296 -13.32 -12.48 -0.70
N LEU A 297 -12.60 -11.37 -0.56
CA LEU A 297 -11.71 -10.88 -1.61
C LEU A 297 -10.55 -11.86 -1.89
N LYS A 298 -10.00 -12.52 -0.86
CA LYS A 298 -9.02 -13.61 -1.02
C LYS A 298 -9.60 -14.80 -1.78
N ASN A 299 -10.84 -15.17 -1.45
CA ASN A 299 -11.52 -16.26 -2.15
C ASN A 299 -11.74 -15.93 -3.62
N VAL A 300 -12.30 -14.75 -3.93
CA VAL A 300 -12.49 -14.27 -5.31
C VAL A 300 -11.15 -14.24 -6.06
N TYR A 301 -10.12 -13.62 -5.47
CA TYR A 301 -8.80 -13.53 -6.09
C TYR A 301 -8.16 -14.90 -6.34
N GLY A 302 -8.29 -15.83 -5.38
CA GLY A 302 -7.76 -17.18 -5.48
C GLY A 302 -8.36 -18.02 -6.62
N HIS A 303 -9.58 -17.68 -7.08
CA HIS A 303 -10.22 -18.33 -8.22
C HIS A 303 -9.75 -17.78 -9.59
N GLY A 304 -8.93 -16.72 -9.62
CA GLY A 304 -8.42 -16.15 -10.87
C GLY A 304 -9.56 -15.78 -11.83
N ILE A 305 -9.45 -16.17 -13.11
CA ILE A 305 -10.49 -15.92 -14.11
C ILE A 305 -11.82 -16.62 -13.79
N HIS A 306 -11.79 -17.72 -13.03
CA HIS A 306 -13.01 -18.44 -12.65
C HIS A 306 -13.84 -17.68 -11.63
N CYS A 307 -13.34 -16.59 -11.04
CA CYS A 307 -14.16 -15.75 -10.17
C CYS A 307 -15.36 -15.11 -10.88
N PHE A 308 -15.34 -15.05 -12.22
CA PHE A 308 -16.46 -14.55 -13.02
C PHE A 308 -17.72 -15.41 -12.91
N SER A 309 -17.59 -16.69 -12.56
CA SER A 309 -18.74 -17.54 -12.30
C SER A 309 -19.54 -17.13 -11.05
N PHE A 310 -18.98 -16.27 -10.19
CA PHE A 310 -19.69 -15.72 -9.04
C PHE A 310 -20.58 -14.52 -9.41
N SER A 311 -20.41 -13.96 -10.62
CA SER A 311 -21.18 -12.83 -11.14
C SER A 311 -22.11 -13.32 -12.24
N GLU A 312 -23.40 -12.98 -12.11
CA GLU A 312 -24.44 -13.34 -13.08
C GLU A 312 -24.18 -12.70 -14.45
N THR A 313 -23.58 -11.51 -14.47
CA THR A 313 -23.23 -10.80 -15.71
C THR A 313 -21.91 -11.28 -16.31
N LEU A 314 -20.89 -11.60 -15.49
CA LEU A 314 -19.56 -11.97 -15.99
C LEU A 314 -19.43 -13.46 -16.36
N GLN A 315 -20.31 -14.33 -15.86
CA GLN A 315 -20.29 -15.77 -16.17
C GLN A 315 -20.41 -16.05 -17.67
N ASP A 316 -21.21 -15.28 -18.40
CA ASP A 316 -21.41 -15.43 -19.85
C ASP A 316 -20.11 -15.10 -20.61
N TYR A 317 -19.34 -14.13 -20.09
CA TYR A 317 -18.07 -13.69 -20.65
C TYR A 317 -16.96 -14.73 -20.46
N GLN A 318 -17.05 -15.57 -19.42
CA GLN A 318 -16.09 -16.64 -19.15
C GLN A 318 -16.04 -17.68 -20.29
N SER A 319 -17.19 -18.03 -20.87
CA SER A 319 -17.31 -19.00 -21.97
C SER A 319 -16.57 -18.57 -23.24
N GLN A 320 -16.51 -17.26 -23.50
CA GLN A 320 -15.83 -16.66 -24.67
C GLN A 320 -14.31 -16.52 -24.45
N CYS A 321 -13.85 -16.43 -23.20
CA CYS A 321 -12.44 -16.27 -22.85
C CYS A 321 -11.64 -17.58 -22.84
N TYR A 322 -12.28 -18.76 -22.94
CA TYR A 322 -11.62 -20.07 -22.86
C TYR A 322 -10.54 -20.29 -23.94
N ASN A 323 -10.63 -19.61 -25.08
CA ASN A 323 -9.62 -19.70 -26.16
C ASN A 323 -8.32 -18.92 -25.90
N ILE A 324 -8.25 -18.13 -24.82
CA ILE A 324 -7.08 -17.29 -24.49
C ILE A 324 -6.21 -17.97 -23.41
N THR A 325 -6.69 -19.04 -22.79
CA THR A 325 -6.17 -19.62 -21.53
C THR A 325 -4.74 -20.20 -21.60
N GLU A 326 -4.25 -20.69 -22.74
CA GLU A 326 -2.84 -21.09 -22.87
C GLU A 326 -1.88 -19.89 -22.99
N SER A 327 -2.33 -18.78 -23.60
CA SER A 327 -1.55 -17.54 -23.69
C SER A 327 -1.61 -16.71 -22.40
N PHE A 328 -2.71 -16.84 -21.64
CA PHE A 328 -3.03 -16.15 -20.40
C PHE A 328 -2.00 -16.38 -19.28
N ILE A 329 -1.55 -17.62 -19.16
CA ILE A 329 -0.52 -18.02 -18.20
C ILE A 329 0.85 -17.47 -18.63
N SER A 330 1.07 -17.25 -19.92
CA SER A 330 2.32 -16.68 -20.45
C SER A 330 2.38 -15.14 -20.40
N GLU A 331 1.26 -14.44 -20.64
CA GLU A 331 1.20 -12.97 -20.70
C GLU A 331 1.15 -12.30 -19.32
N ASN A 332 0.64 -12.99 -18.29
CA ASN A 332 0.83 -12.58 -16.89
C ASN A 332 2.30 -12.28 -16.59
N ASN A 333 3.26 -12.99 -17.20
CA ASN A 333 4.69 -12.71 -16.98
C ASN A 333 5.15 -11.33 -17.42
N ARG A 334 4.58 -10.76 -18.49
CA ARG A 334 4.95 -9.41 -18.97
C ARG A 334 4.22 -8.33 -18.19
N PHE A 335 2.94 -8.55 -17.88
CA PHE A 335 2.12 -7.61 -17.14
C PHE A 335 2.59 -7.42 -15.68
N LEU A 336 3.03 -8.51 -15.05
CA LEU A 336 3.67 -8.52 -13.72
C LEU A 336 4.99 -7.72 -13.66
N GLN A 337 5.64 -7.44 -14.79
CA GLN A 337 6.84 -6.59 -14.84
C GLN A 337 6.55 -5.09 -14.64
N HIS A 338 5.35 -4.60 -14.97
CA HIS A 338 5.03 -3.17 -14.89
C HIS A 338 4.45 -2.74 -13.54
N PHE A 339 3.84 -3.67 -12.82
CA PHE A 339 3.30 -3.44 -11.48
C PHE A 339 4.32 -3.66 -10.35
N MET A 340 5.60 -3.73 -10.71
CA MET A 340 6.71 -4.11 -9.83
C MET A 340 6.81 -3.32 -8.53
N PRO A 341 6.50 -2.01 -8.43
CA PRO A 341 6.52 -1.30 -7.15
C PRO A 341 5.53 -1.88 -6.13
N SER A 342 4.34 -2.33 -6.57
CA SER A 342 3.35 -3.01 -5.72
C SER A 342 3.66 -4.48 -5.49
N TYR A 343 4.32 -5.15 -6.44
CA TYR A 343 4.81 -6.53 -6.28
C TYR A 343 5.91 -6.64 -5.24
N CYS A 344 6.69 -5.57 -5.04
CA CYS A 344 7.75 -5.52 -4.04
C CYS A 344 7.23 -5.44 -2.59
N THR A 345 5.96 -5.04 -2.38
CA THR A 345 5.28 -5.13 -1.08
C THR A 345 4.58 -6.49 -0.85
N ILE A 346 4.32 -7.26 -1.91
CA ILE A 346 3.60 -8.56 -1.84
C ILE A 346 4.50 -9.71 -1.33
N LEU A 347 5.83 -9.56 -1.32
CA LEU A 347 6.76 -10.68 -1.05
C LEU A 347 7.25 -10.78 0.40
N ASN A 348 6.49 -10.27 1.36
CA ASN A 348 6.74 -10.49 2.80
C ASN A 348 5.68 -11.40 3.48
N TYR A 349 4.78 -12.02 2.72
CA TYR A 349 3.74 -12.87 3.29
C TYR A 349 3.53 -14.19 2.53
N GLY A 350 3.83 -15.30 3.20
CA GLY A 350 3.15 -16.58 2.96
C GLY A 350 3.99 -17.73 2.42
N ARG A 351 3.89 -18.88 3.12
CA ARG A 351 4.29 -20.21 2.62
C ARG A 351 3.46 -20.55 1.39
N VAL A 352 4.06 -20.57 0.20
CA VAL A 352 3.34 -20.99 -1.01
C VAL A 352 4.16 -22.01 -1.80
N GLU A 353 4.24 -23.22 -1.26
CA GLU A 353 4.78 -24.40 -1.95
C GLU A 353 4.02 -24.68 -3.27
N SER A 354 2.73 -24.32 -3.33
CA SER A 354 1.85 -24.44 -4.50
C SER A 354 2.19 -23.50 -5.68
N LEU A 355 2.90 -22.39 -5.45
CA LEU A 355 3.34 -21.48 -6.52
C LEU A 355 4.70 -21.85 -7.11
N SER A 356 5.44 -22.76 -6.47
CA SER A 356 6.79 -23.14 -6.90
C SER A 356 6.83 -23.57 -8.36
N ARG A 357 5.96 -24.49 -8.80
CA ARG A 357 5.87 -24.97 -10.19
C ARG A 357 5.60 -23.85 -11.19
N LEU A 358 4.74 -22.90 -10.81
CA LEU A 358 4.40 -21.74 -11.64
C LEU A 358 5.62 -20.81 -11.80
N LEU A 359 6.31 -20.51 -10.71
CA LEU A 359 7.54 -19.71 -10.69
C LEU A 359 8.67 -20.37 -11.50
N TYR A 360 8.78 -21.69 -11.44
CA TYR A 360 9.73 -22.47 -12.25
C TYR A 360 9.46 -22.32 -13.75
N ASN A 361 8.21 -22.51 -14.16
CA ASN A 361 7.83 -22.31 -15.55
C ASN A 361 8.13 -20.88 -16.01
N PHE A 362 7.88 -19.88 -15.16
CA PHE A 362 8.19 -18.48 -15.45
C PHE A 362 9.70 -18.19 -15.55
N LEU A 363 10.52 -18.78 -14.68
CA LEU A 363 11.98 -18.69 -14.76
C LEU A 363 12.50 -19.26 -16.08
N HIS A 364 11.97 -20.41 -16.52
CA HIS A 364 12.39 -21.09 -17.74
C HIS A 364 11.89 -20.41 -19.03
N HIS A 365 10.66 -19.90 -19.04
CA HIS A 365 10.04 -19.32 -20.25
C HIS A 365 10.20 -17.80 -20.38
N SER A 366 10.65 -17.10 -19.34
CA SER A 366 10.89 -15.66 -19.43
C SER A 366 12.04 -15.33 -20.40
N ARG A 367 11.80 -14.41 -21.33
CA ARG A 367 12.83 -13.91 -22.26
C ARG A 367 13.60 -12.71 -21.71
N THR A 368 13.11 -12.08 -20.64
CA THR A 368 13.73 -10.90 -20.03
C THR A 368 14.67 -11.33 -18.89
N ARG A 369 15.93 -10.87 -18.94
CA ARG A 369 16.91 -11.15 -17.86
C ARG A 369 16.40 -10.66 -16.50
N VAL A 370 15.64 -9.57 -16.49
CA VAL A 370 15.06 -8.95 -15.29
C VAL A 370 14.05 -9.87 -14.59
N LEU A 371 13.10 -10.46 -15.33
CA LEU A 371 12.14 -11.40 -14.75
C LEU A 371 12.82 -12.64 -14.20
N LYS A 372 13.81 -13.17 -14.92
CA LYS A 372 14.58 -14.32 -14.44
C LYS A 372 15.17 -14.05 -13.06
N ARG A 373 15.69 -12.85 -12.83
CA ARG A 373 16.24 -12.47 -11.51
C ARG A 373 15.16 -12.38 -10.43
N LEU A 374 14.00 -11.81 -10.75
CA LEU A 374 12.90 -11.66 -9.78
C LEU A 374 12.24 -13.00 -9.42
N PHE A 375 11.96 -13.84 -10.42
CA PHE A 375 11.46 -15.19 -10.19
C PHE A 375 12.48 -16.04 -9.43
N ALA A 376 13.79 -15.87 -9.71
CA ALA A 376 14.83 -16.54 -8.95
C ALA A 376 14.85 -16.16 -7.47
N ILE A 377 14.67 -14.87 -7.15
CA ILE A 377 14.54 -14.39 -5.77
C ILE A 377 13.31 -15.01 -5.09
N GLN A 378 12.18 -15.03 -5.79
CA GLN A 378 10.91 -15.59 -5.28
C GLN A 378 10.99 -17.10 -5.03
N ILE A 379 11.56 -17.86 -5.97
CA ILE A 379 11.79 -19.30 -5.82
C ILE A 379 12.68 -19.54 -4.60
N SER A 380 13.80 -18.83 -4.48
CA SER A 380 14.70 -18.99 -3.35
C SER A 380 14.02 -18.65 -2.01
N ALA A 381 13.15 -17.64 -1.98
CA ALA A 381 12.41 -17.23 -0.78
C ALA A 381 11.28 -18.22 -0.40
N ALA A 382 10.60 -18.85 -1.36
CA ALA A 382 9.57 -19.84 -1.07
C ALA A 382 10.16 -21.09 -0.39
N PHE A 383 11.36 -21.52 -0.82
CA PHE A 383 12.05 -22.70 -0.28
C PHE A 383 12.77 -22.47 1.06
N LYS A 384 12.76 -21.25 1.57
CA LYS A 384 13.20 -20.93 2.93
C LYS A 384 12.24 -21.47 3.99
N PHE A 385 10.93 -21.44 3.73
CA PHE A 385 9.88 -21.78 4.69
C PHE A 385 9.45 -23.27 4.65
N THR A 386 10.02 -24.07 3.74
CA THR A 386 9.77 -25.52 3.70
C THR A 386 10.47 -26.21 4.88
N PRO A 387 9.75 -26.97 5.73
CA PRO A 387 10.32 -27.56 6.94
C PRO A 387 11.41 -28.61 6.68
N VAL A 388 12.54 -28.46 7.38
CA VAL A 388 13.62 -29.48 7.44
C VAL A 388 13.23 -30.70 8.30
N SER A 389 12.07 -30.71 8.96
CA SER A 389 11.56 -31.92 9.62
C SER A 389 11.43 -33.11 8.66
N SER A 390 11.24 -32.86 7.36
CA SER A 390 11.30 -33.87 6.30
C SER A 390 12.70 -34.50 6.12
N MET A 391 13.80 -33.80 6.46
CA MET A 391 15.18 -34.30 6.42
C MET A 391 15.58 -35.13 7.64
N TYR A 392 14.77 -35.22 8.70
CA TYR A 392 15.13 -36.00 9.90
C TYR A 392 14.07 -37.03 10.29
N GLN A 393 12.92 -37.05 9.62
CA GLN A 393 11.85 -38.03 9.85
C GLN A 393 11.82 -39.20 8.85
N THR A 394 12.61 -39.16 7.77
CA THR A 394 12.70 -40.28 6.82
C THR A 394 13.78 -41.29 7.21
N SER A 395 13.47 -42.59 7.14
CA SER A 395 14.33 -43.69 7.61
C SER A 395 15.47 -44.09 6.66
N SER A 396 15.62 -43.44 5.50
CA SER A 396 16.62 -43.80 4.48
C SER A 396 17.54 -42.63 4.10
N ASN A 397 18.85 -42.84 4.21
CA ASN A 397 19.90 -41.92 3.75
C ASN A 397 19.70 -41.46 2.29
N LYS A 398 19.08 -42.31 1.44
CA LYS A 398 18.78 -41.98 0.03
C LYS A 398 17.71 -40.89 -0.08
N GLN A 399 16.69 -40.91 0.78
CA GLN A 399 15.63 -39.90 0.79
C GLN A 399 16.14 -38.57 1.37
N HIS A 400 16.98 -38.62 2.41
CA HIS A 400 17.66 -37.43 2.93
C HIS A 400 18.50 -36.73 1.87
N TYR A 401 19.30 -37.49 1.12
CA TYR A 401 20.11 -36.94 0.04
C TYR A 401 19.24 -36.31 -1.07
N LEU A 402 18.11 -36.91 -1.42
CA LEU A 402 17.19 -36.36 -2.42
C LEU A 402 16.55 -35.04 -1.95
N ILE A 403 16.11 -34.96 -0.70
CA ILE A 403 15.54 -33.74 -0.11
C ILE A 403 16.60 -32.65 -0.02
N TYR A 404 17.81 -32.98 0.45
CA TYR A 404 18.95 -32.06 0.46
C TYR A 404 19.27 -31.51 -0.93
N LYS A 405 19.39 -32.40 -1.92
CA LYS A 405 19.67 -32.03 -3.31
C LYS A 405 18.56 -31.16 -3.89
N HIS A 406 17.30 -31.46 -3.55
CA HIS A 406 16.15 -30.67 -3.94
C HIS A 406 16.28 -29.25 -3.38
N HIS A 407 16.33 -29.07 -2.05
CA HIS A 407 16.47 -27.75 -1.42
C HIS A 407 17.68 -26.96 -1.93
N LEU A 408 18.84 -27.61 -2.06
CA LEU A 408 20.04 -26.98 -2.58
C LEU A 408 19.81 -26.46 -4.01
N SER A 409 19.20 -27.26 -4.90
CA SER A 409 18.92 -26.82 -6.28
C SER A 409 18.01 -25.61 -6.35
N HIS A 410 17.05 -25.49 -5.41
CA HIS A 410 16.11 -24.36 -5.31
C HIS A 410 16.79 -23.09 -4.79
N LEU A 411 17.63 -23.19 -3.76
CA LEU A 411 18.39 -22.06 -3.22
C LEU A 411 19.46 -21.56 -4.19
N MET A 412 20.09 -22.46 -4.95
CA MET A 412 21.10 -22.12 -5.95
C MET A 412 20.54 -21.26 -7.10
N ILE A 413 19.23 -21.29 -7.36
CA ILE A 413 18.60 -20.42 -8.36
C ILE A 413 18.69 -18.94 -7.96
N GLY A 414 18.60 -18.64 -6.66
CA GLY A 414 18.76 -17.28 -6.14
C GLY A 414 20.09 -16.62 -6.55
N LEU A 415 21.14 -17.41 -6.82
CA LEU A 415 22.45 -16.92 -7.27
C LEU A 415 22.40 -16.23 -8.63
N GLN A 416 21.46 -16.60 -9.50
CA GLN A 416 21.33 -16.01 -10.85
C GLN A 416 20.93 -14.52 -10.82
N SER A 417 20.51 -14.02 -9.66
CA SER A 417 19.91 -12.69 -9.48
C SER A 417 20.81 -11.63 -8.86
N ASP A 418 22.04 -11.97 -8.46
CA ASP A 418 22.92 -11.10 -7.66
C ASP A 418 22.31 -10.67 -6.30
N ALA A 419 21.30 -11.41 -5.79
CA ALA A 419 20.54 -11.05 -4.61
C ALA A 419 21.27 -11.40 -3.29
N ILE A 420 21.51 -10.39 -2.47
CA ILE A 420 22.13 -10.50 -1.14
C ILE A 420 21.35 -11.44 -0.21
N SER A 421 20.02 -11.33 -0.16
CA SER A 421 19.16 -12.23 0.61
C SER A 421 19.22 -13.68 0.14
N GLY A 422 19.33 -13.92 -1.17
CA GLY A 422 19.50 -15.26 -1.77
C GLY A 422 20.79 -15.95 -1.34
N LEU A 423 21.90 -15.22 -1.45
CA LEU A 423 23.21 -15.68 -0.99
C LEU A 423 23.21 -15.97 0.50
N LEU A 424 22.56 -15.11 1.29
CA LEU A 424 22.44 -15.28 2.74
C LEU A 424 21.60 -16.51 3.11
N MET A 425 20.51 -16.79 2.37
CA MET A 425 19.73 -18.03 2.56
C MET A 425 20.56 -19.27 2.26
N LEU A 426 21.35 -19.25 1.17
CA LEU A 426 22.22 -20.37 0.81
C LEU A 426 23.35 -20.57 1.82
N ALA A 427 23.99 -19.48 2.28
CA ALA A 427 24.99 -19.54 3.34
C ALA A 427 24.42 -20.14 4.63
N SER A 428 23.21 -19.71 5.01
CA SER A 428 22.53 -20.19 6.22
C SER A 428 22.11 -21.67 6.08
N PHE A 429 21.69 -22.10 4.89
CA PHE A 429 21.46 -23.51 4.59
C PHE A 429 22.73 -24.35 4.73
N PHE A 430 23.87 -23.90 4.18
CA PHE A 430 25.14 -24.60 4.34
C PHE A 430 25.60 -24.64 5.79
N TYR A 431 25.35 -23.58 6.57
CA TYR A 431 25.61 -23.58 8.01
C TYR A 431 24.80 -24.66 8.74
N VAL A 432 23.48 -24.71 8.52
CA VAL A 432 22.61 -25.73 9.12
C VAL A 432 23.04 -27.14 8.70
N ALA A 433 23.49 -27.31 7.47
CA ALA A 433 24.07 -28.56 6.95
C ALA A 433 25.51 -28.83 7.42
N LYS A 434 26.08 -28.03 8.32
CA LYS A 434 27.45 -28.14 8.87
C LYS A 434 28.58 -28.02 7.84
N HIS A 435 28.30 -27.41 6.69
CA HIS A 435 29.29 -27.08 5.66
C HIS A 435 29.86 -25.67 5.88
N TYR A 436 30.55 -25.46 7.01
CA TYR A 436 30.98 -24.13 7.46
C TYR A 436 31.91 -23.40 6.47
N PHE A 437 32.87 -24.10 5.85
CA PHE A 437 33.75 -23.49 4.84
C PHE A 437 32.99 -22.98 3.60
N ALA A 438 31.99 -23.74 3.14
CA ALA A 438 31.15 -23.34 2.01
C ALA A 438 30.30 -22.11 2.37
N SER A 439 29.72 -22.11 3.59
CA SER A 439 28.99 -20.97 4.13
C SER A 439 29.87 -19.71 4.21
N LEU A 440 31.09 -19.80 4.77
CA LEU A 440 32.05 -18.69 4.84
C LEU A 440 32.41 -18.13 3.47
N THR A 441 32.61 -18.99 2.48
CA THR A 441 32.94 -18.57 1.11
C THR A 441 31.83 -17.68 0.53
N ILE A 442 30.58 -18.08 0.71
CA ILE A 442 29.41 -17.30 0.27
C ILE A 442 29.26 -16.04 1.10
N LEU A 443 29.47 -16.10 2.41
CA LEU A 443 29.37 -14.95 3.30
C LEU A 443 30.39 -13.87 2.98
N ARG A 444 31.65 -14.22 2.71
CA ARG A 444 32.67 -13.24 2.28
C ARG A 444 32.26 -12.54 1.00
N HIS A 445 31.73 -13.30 0.03
CA HIS A 445 31.20 -12.71 -1.20
C HIS A 445 29.97 -11.82 -0.96
N THR A 446 29.10 -12.21 -0.03
CA THR A 446 27.87 -11.47 0.33
C THR A 446 28.20 -10.18 1.06
N LEU A 447 29.09 -10.24 2.06
CA LEU A 447 29.57 -9.09 2.83
C LEU A 447 30.30 -8.09 1.93
N GLY A 448 31.10 -8.56 0.98
CA GLY A 448 31.76 -7.70 -0.01
C GLY A 448 30.81 -6.98 -0.99
N LYS A 449 29.52 -7.34 -1.03
CA LYS A 449 28.49 -6.63 -1.83
C LYS A 449 27.83 -5.47 -1.10
N TYR A 450 28.00 -5.37 0.21
CA TYR A 450 27.56 -4.19 0.95
C TYR A 450 28.55 -3.05 0.71
N THR A 451 28.08 -1.96 0.09
CA THR A 451 28.85 -0.73 -0.12
C THR A 451 28.40 0.37 0.85
N ASP A 452 29.23 1.38 1.07
CA ASP A 452 28.89 2.54 1.91
C ASP A 452 27.57 3.21 1.48
N GLU A 453 27.27 3.26 0.18
CA GLU A 453 25.98 3.74 -0.34
C GLU A 453 24.79 2.86 0.08
N THR A 454 24.92 1.53 0.07
CA THR A 454 23.83 0.63 0.51
C THR A 454 23.56 0.71 2.01
N ILE A 455 24.59 1.05 2.79
CA ILE A 455 24.53 1.28 4.23
C ILE A 455 23.93 2.68 4.48
N TYR A 456 24.39 3.71 3.78
CA TYR A 456 23.96 5.11 3.87
C TYR A 456 22.47 5.32 3.49
N LEU A 457 22.00 4.69 2.41
CA LEU A 457 20.60 4.79 1.94
C LEU A 457 19.59 4.21 2.96
N ARG A 458 20.04 3.40 3.91
CA ARG A 458 19.22 2.80 4.97
C ARG A 458 19.24 3.60 6.27
N ILE A 459 20.39 4.18 6.61
CA ILE A 459 20.65 4.88 7.89
C ILE A 459 19.83 6.18 7.99
N PHE A 460 19.71 6.96 6.92
CA PHE A 460 19.11 8.31 7.01
C PHE A 460 17.67 8.43 6.55
N LYS A 461 17.06 7.34 6.08
CA LYS A 461 15.90 7.50 5.21
C LYS A 461 14.96 6.30 5.34
N ASN A 462 14.01 6.43 6.29
CA ASN A 462 12.78 5.65 6.33
C ASN A 462 11.88 6.10 5.16
N ILE A 463 12.38 5.91 3.93
CA ILE A 463 11.78 6.37 2.69
C ILE A 463 10.49 5.58 2.49
N ALA A 464 9.37 6.21 2.83
CA ALA A 464 8.15 6.02 2.07
C ALA A 464 8.51 6.12 0.59
N ILE A 465 8.01 5.19 -0.24
CA ILE A 465 8.27 5.03 -1.68
C ILE A 465 8.38 6.37 -2.47
N TYR A 466 7.71 7.43 -1.98
CA TYR A 466 7.83 8.83 -2.39
C TYR A 466 9.26 9.40 -2.51
N ASP A 467 10.16 9.17 -1.55
CA ASP A 467 11.47 9.84 -1.52
C ASP A 467 12.52 9.15 -2.42
N MET A 468 12.25 7.90 -2.84
CA MET A 468 13.06 7.19 -3.84
C MET A 468 12.95 7.87 -5.20
N GLN A 469 11.80 8.47 -5.52
CA GLN A 469 11.60 9.17 -6.79
C GLN A 469 12.52 10.38 -6.91
N HIS A 470 12.91 11.04 -5.81
CA HIS A 470 13.77 12.23 -5.83
C HIS A 470 15.27 11.93 -6.02
N HIS A 471 15.80 10.80 -5.52
CA HIS A 471 17.20 10.41 -5.74
C HIS A 471 17.43 9.67 -7.07
N VAL A 472 16.38 9.05 -7.61
CA VAL A 472 16.42 8.26 -8.85
C VAL A 472 16.36 9.14 -10.11
N VAL A 473 15.97 10.41 -10.00
CA VAL A 473 15.77 11.34 -11.14
C VAL A 473 16.99 11.47 -12.07
N ASN A 474 18.21 11.19 -11.57
CA ASN A 474 19.45 11.38 -12.33
C ASN A 474 20.12 10.07 -12.83
N LEU A 475 19.49 8.90 -12.63
CA LEU A 475 20.05 7.61 -13.03
C LEU A 475 19.41 7.10 -14.32
N THR A 476 20.17 6.39 -15.15
CA THR A 476 19.58 5.69 -16.30
C THR A 476 18.58 4.63 -15.82
N MET A 477 17.60 4.26 -16.65
CA MET A 477 16.59 3.23 -16.33
C MET A 477 17.20 1.89 -15.84
N LYS A 478 18.41 1.57 -16.29
CA LYS A 478 19.15 0.36 -15.90
C LYS A 478 19.72 0.48 -14.48
N ASP A 479 20.27 1.65 -14.13
CA ASP A 479 20.90 1.90 -12.83
C ASP A 479 19.85 2.04 -11.73
N THR A 480 18.73 2.68 -12.05
CA THR A 480 17.54 2.78 -11.20
C THR A 480 17.04 1.41 -10.73
N PHE A 481 16.90 0.45 -11.66
CA PHE A 481 16.42 -0.89 -11.33
C PHE A 481 17.42 -1.68 -10.49
N HIS A 482 18.71 -1.58 -10.80
CA HIS A 482 19.76 -2.22 -10.01
C HIS A 482 19.78 -1.70 -8.57
N THR A 483 19.59 -0.39 -8.38
CA THR A 483 19.49 0.23 -7.06
C THR A 483 18.24 -0.25 -6.30
N ILE A 484 17.08 -0.29 -6.95
CA ILE A 484 15.84 -0.80 -6.33
C ILE A 484 15.98 -2.29 -5.93
N LEU A 485 16.51 -3.13 -6.81
CA LEU A 485 16.71 -4.57 -6.52
C LEU A 485 17.69 -4.78 -5.36
N LYS A 486 18.77 -4.00 -5.31
CA LYS A 486 19.70 -4.00 -4.18
C LYS A 486 18.98 -3.60 -2.89
N LEU A 487 18.21 -2.51 -2.89
CA LEU A 487 17.46 -2.05 -1.71
C LEU A 487 16.46 -3.10 -1.20
N LEU A 488 15.75 -3.79 -2.10
CA LEU A 488 14.79 -4.84 -1.72
C LEU A 488 15.48 -6.04 -1.08
N THR A 489 16.60 -6.48 -1.64
CA THR A 489 17.34 -7.66 -1.16
C THR A 489 18.20 -7.36 0.08
N THR A 490 18.44 -6.09 0.40
CA THR A 490 19.11 -5.65 1.64
C THR A 490 18.13 -5.24 2.74
N ARG A 491 16.84 -5.03 2.46
CA ARG A 491 15.84 -4.51 3.42
C ARG A 491 15.56 -5.45 4.59
N SER A 492 15.13 -6.69 4.33
CA SER A 492 14.67 -7.61 5.37
C SER A 492 14.99 -9.07 5.07
N PHE A 493 15.42 -9.81 6.10
CA PHE A 493 15.61 -11.26 6.07
C PHE A 493 14.62 -11.92 7.04
N GLN A 494 13.52 -12.45 6.51
CA GLN A 494 12.37 -12.91 7.29
C GLN A 494 12.31 -14.43 7.47
N VAL A 495 12.50 -15.00 8.65
CA VAL A 495 12.48 -16.46 8.94
C VAL A 495 11.30 -16.83 9.84
N ASP A 496 10.85 -18.07 9.83
CA ASP A 496 9.96 -18.63 10.87
C ASP A 496 10.61 -19.86 11.55
N HIS A 497 10.04 -20.34 12.65
CA HIS A 497 10.60 -21.47 13.42
C HIS A 497 10.68 -22.79 12.62
N LYS A 498 9.97 -22.90 11.49
CA LYS A 498 10.01 -24.09 10.62
C LYS A 498 11.02 -23.95 9.49
N SER A 499 11.63 -22.77 9.32
CA SER A 499 12.48 -22.47 8.18
C SER A 499 13.74 -23.34 8.19
N ALA A 500 14.07 -23.91 7.03
CA ALA A 500 15.19 -24.82 6.81
C ALA A 500 16.58 -24.23 7.09
N ILE A 501 16.62 -22.91 7.29
CA ILE A 501 17.83 -22.11 7.24
C ILE A 501 18.09 -21.37 8.55
N VAL A 502 17.32 -21.63 9.61
CA VAL A 502 17.51 -20.98 10.91
C VAL A 502 18.65 -21.70 11.65
N PRO A 503 19.75 -20.99 12.02
CA PRO A 503 20.77 -21.53 12.91
C PRO A 503 20.17 -22.07 14.21
N GLN A 504 20.70 -23.19 14.72
CA GLN A 504 20.22 -23.78 15.98
C GLN A 504 20.30 -22.78 17.13
N GLU A 505 21.33 -21.93 17.13
CA GLU A 505 21.57 -20.88 18.12
C GLU A 505 20.48 -19.81 18.14
N LEU A 506 19.66 -19.67 17.08
CA LEU A 506 18.55 -18.71 16.99
C LEU A 506 17.17 -19.35 17.11
N GLN A 507 17.09 -20.68 17.24
CA GLN A 507 15.82 -21.40 17.10
C GLN A 507 14.78 -21.04 18.18
N GLN A 508 15.23 -20.60 19.36
CA GLN A 508 14.38 -20.14 20.46
C GLN A 508 13.90 -18.68 20.29
N ASP A 509 14.53 -17.90 19.42
CA ASP A 509 14.25 -16.47 19.22
C ASP A 509 13.41 -16.22 17.95
N VAL A 510 13.01 -17.29 17.24
CA VAL A 510 12.21 -17.22 16.02
C VAL A 510 10.77 -17.67 16.28
N SER A 511 9.80 -16.85 15.88
CA SER A 511 8.38 -17.06 16.16
C SER A 511 7.67 -17.95 15.12
N SER A 512 6.42 -18.32 15.41
CA SER A 512 5.52 -18.98 14.46
C SER A 512 4.96 -18.07 13.38
N ASN A 513 4.91 -16.76 13.64
CA ASN A 513 4.29 -15.74 12.81
C ASN A 513 5.30 -14.92 11.98
N CYS A 514 6.53 -15.44 11.82
CA CYS A 514 7.67 -14.81 11.11
C CYS A 514 8.44 -13.78 11.97
N THR A 515 9.77 -13.93 12.00
CA THR A 515 10.75 -13.06 12.66
C THR A 515 11.62 -12.37 11.60
N VAL A 516 11.81 -11.06 11.72
CA VAL A 516 12.53 -10.25 10.73
C VAL A 516 13.93 -9.87 11.24
N PHE A 517 14.96 -10.29 10.51
CA PHE A 517 16.34 -9.88 10.74
C PHE A 517 16.78 -8.85 9.70
N HIS A 518 17.74 -8.02 10.09
CA HIS A 518 18.48 -7.22 9.12
C HIS A 518 19.51 -8.13 8.41
N PRO A 519 19.55 -8.16 7.07
CA PRO A 519 20.47 -9.04 6.32
C PRO A 519 21.95 -8.86 6.69
N LEU A 520 22.45 -7.63 6.84
CA LEU A 520 23.85 -7.35 7.18
C LEU A 520 24.28 -7.85 8.59
N PRO A 521 23.62 -7.47 9.71
CA PRO A 521 23.91 -8.09 11.00
C PRO A 521 23.75 -9.61 10.99
N PHE A 522 22.72 -10.14 10.32
CA PHE A 522 22.56 -11.59 10.20
C PHE A 522 23.72 -12.25 9.46
N ALA A 523 24.27 -11.61 8.41
CA ALA A 523 25.45 -12.09 7.70
C ALA A 523 26.72 -12.09 8.57
N HIS A 524 26.96 -11.02 9.33
CA HIS A 524 28.07 -10.97 10.28
C HIS A 524 27.92 -11.99 11.41
N PHE A 525 26.70 -12.17 11.93
CA PHE A 525 26.39 -13.17 12.94
C PHE A 525 26.59 -14.59 12.41
N LEU A 526 26.13 -14.90 11.20
CA LEU A 526 26.34 -16.20 10.58
C LEU A 526 27.82 -16.46 10.27
N HIS A 527 28.58 -15.41 9.89
CA HIS A 527 30.03 -15.51 9.70
C HIS A 527 30.74 -15.80 11.03
N PHE A 528 30.34 -15.12 12.11
CA PHE A 528 30.79 -15.41 13.47
C PHE A 528 30.55 -16.88 13.83
N LEU A 529 29.33 -17.39 13.65
CA LEU A 529 28.98 -18.77 13.98
C LEU A 529 29.85 -19.77 13.20
N CYS A 530 30.07 -19.54 11.90
CA CYS A 530 30.93 -20.41 11.10
C CYS A 530 32.37 -20.42 11.61
N CYS A 531 32.95 -19.25 11.95
CA CYS A 531 34.31 -19.17 12.51
C CYS A 531 34.40 -19.84 13.88
N TYR A 532 33.37 -19.66 14.73
CA TYR A 532 33.29 -20.27 16.04
C TYR A 532 33.30 -21.80 15.96
N HIS A 533 32.45 -22.40 15.13
CA HIS A 533 32.38 -23.85 14.93
C HIS A 533 33.61 -24.44 14.21
N LEU A 534 34.39 -23.61 13.51
CA LEU A 534 35.69 -23.99 12.95
C LEU A 534 36.87 -23.77 13.92
N HIS A 535 36.60 -23.34 15.16
CA HIS A 535 37.60 -23.02 16.18
C HIS A 535 38.59 -21.90 15.76
N ASP A 536 38.18 -21.01 14.86
CA ASP A 536 38.93 -19.81 14.49
C ASP A 536 38.53 -18.63 15.39
N ILE A 537 39.14 -18.57 16.56
CA ILE A 537 38.84 -17.57 17.61
C ILE A 537 39.15 -16.14 17.13
N MET A 538 40.20 -15.97 16.33
CA MET A 538 40.59 -14.64 15.84
C MET A 538 39.55 -14.10 14.87
N SER A 539 39.14 -14.89 13.89
CA SER A 539 38.12 -14.49 12.93
C SER A 539 36.73 -14.38 13.56
N SER A 540 36.40 -15.20 14.57
CA SER A 540 35.13 -15.08 15.30
C SER A 540 35.08 -13.75 16.07
N ARG A 541 36.12 -13.41 16.82
CA ARG A 541 36.19 -12.11 17.53
C ARG A 541 36.14 -10.92 16.58
N GLU A 542 36.81 -11.00 15.44
CA GLU A 542 36.73 -9.94 14.43
C GLU A 542 35.31 -9.80 13.87
N SER A 543 34.64 -10.93 13.58
CA SER A 543 33.25 -10.92 13.10
C SER A 543 32.29 -10.33 14.13
N LEU A 544 32.51 -10.59 15.42
CA LEU A 544 31.73 -10.00 16.50
C LEU A 544 31.92 -8.47 16.57
N LYS A 545 33.15 -7.97 16.46
CA LYS A 545 33.40 -6.52 16.41
C LYS A 545 32.67 -5.86 15.25
N GLN A 546 32.69 -6.49 14.07
CA GLN A 546 31.97 -5.99 12.90
C GLN A 546 30.45 -5.99 13.15
N LEU A 547 29.91 -7.06 13.76
CA LEU A 547 28.50 -7.14 14.15
C LEU A 547 28.11 -6.01 15.13
N GLU A 548 28.93 -5.77 16.15
CA GLU A 548 28.70 -4.69 17.13
C GLU A 548 28.78 -3.31 16.50
N GLN A 549 29.74 -3.08 15.59
CA GLN A 549 29.88 -1.82 14.86
C GLN A 549 28.62 -1.55 14.04
N VAL A 550 28.16 -2.53 13.27
CA VAL A 550 26.92 -2.41 12.49
C VAL A 550 25.72 -2.18 13.41
N ASN A 551 25.63 -2.88 14.54
CA ASN A 551 24.56 -2.68 15.53
C ASN A 551 24.54 -1.25 16.07
N ARG A 552 25.71 -0.70 16.43
CA ARG A 552 25.83 0.69 16.90
C ARG A 552 25.35 1.67 15.84
N THR A 553 25.80 1.50 14.60
CA THR A 553 25.37 2.35 13.49
C THR A 553 23.86 2.26 13.26
N ILE A 554 23.25 1.07 13.36
CA ILE A 554 21.79 0.90 13.28
C ILE A 554 21.09 1.65 14.43
N LEU A 555 21.55 1.49 15.67
CA LEU A 555 20.96 2.12 16.85
C LEU A 555 21.07 3.65 16.83
N GLU A 556 22.20 4.21 16.40
CA GLU A 556 22.42 5.66 16.28
C GLU A 556 21.57 6.30 15.17
N SER A 557 21.20 5.51 14.15
CA SER A 557 20.47 5.97 12.97
C SER A 557 18.94 5.86 13.06
N CYS A 558 18.43 4.95 13.90
CA CYS A 558 17.00 4.77 14.10
C CYS A 558 16.48 5.70 15.20
N SER A 559 15.67 6.70 14.84
CA SER A 559 14.96 7.57 15.80
C SER A 559 13.94 6.82 16.69
N PHE A 560 13.70 5.53 16.41
CA PHE A 560 12.86 4.62 17.19
C PHE A 560 13.68 3.38 17.60
N VAL A 561 14.20 3.40 18.83
CA VAL A 561 14.92 2.28 19.47
C VAL A 561 14.03 1.04 19.68
N SER A 562 12.71 1.17 19.45
CA SER A 562 11.70 0.12 19.64
C SER A 562 11.38 -0.74 18.40
N HIS A 563 12.16 -0.66 17.31
CA HIS A 563 11.87 -1.45 16.10
C HIS A 563 12.32 -2.94 16.27
N PRO A 564 11.47 -3.95 15.96
CA PRO A 564 11.77 -5.38 16.17
C PRO A 564 13.09 -5.88 15.56
N VAL A 565 13.50 -5.30 14.43
CA VAL A 565 14.74 -5.65 13.71
C VAL A 565 16.00 -5.25 14.48
N SER A 566 15.96 -4.13 15.21
CA SER A 566 17.09 -3.65 16.02
C SER A 566 17.26 -4.53 17.26
N LEU A 567 16.15 -4.92 17.89
CA LEU A 567 16.13 -5.85 19.02
C LEU A 567 16.71 -7.22 18.64
N ASN A 568 16.34 -7.75 17.46
CA ASN A 568 16.90 -9.01 16.95
C ASN A 568 18.43 -8.93 16.71
N THR A 569 18.95 -7.75 16.39
CA THR A 569 20.40 -7.54 16.24
C THR A 569 21.11 -7.56 17.58
N VAL A 570 20.50 -6.98 18.62
CA VAL A 570 21.02 -7.03 20.00
C VAL A 570 21.01 -8.46 20.53
N ILE A 571 19.97 -9.26 20.23
CA ILE A 571 19.92 -10.69 20.55
C ILE A 571 21.09 -11.44 19.90
N MET A 572 21.35 -11.22 18.61
CA MET A 572 22.49 -11.85 17.91
C MET A 572 23.84 -11.48 18.56
N CYS A 573 24.04 -10.23 18.97
CA CYS A 573 25.24 -9.83 19.71
C CYS A 573 25.33 -10.58 21.05
N GLY A 574 24.23 -10.64 21.81
CA GLY A 574 24.17 -11.34 23.09
C GLY A 574 24.50 -12.83 22.97
N ILE A 575 23.99 -13.51 21.95
CA ILE A 575 24.30 -14.91 21.65
C ILE A 575 25.79 -15.09 21.34
N ALA A 576 26.38 -14.19 20.54
CA ALA A 576 27.79 -14.28 20.19
C ALA A 576 28.71 -14.10 21.41
N HIS A 577 28.40 -13.13 22.30
CA HIS A 577 29.12 -13.00 23.58
C HIS A 577 28.93 -14.22 24.48
N GLN A 578 27.72 -14.79 24.53
CA GLN A 578 27.46 -16.00 25.31
C GLN A 578 28.31 -17.18 24.82
N LEU A 579 28.46 -17.36 23.51
CA LEU A 579 29.30 -18.41 22.92
C LEU A 579 30.80 -18.21 23.15
N LEU A 580 31.25 -16.98 23.39
CA LEU A 580 32.64 -16.66 23.75
C LEU A 580 32.90 -16.62 25.27
N ASP A 581 31.96 -17.09 26.09
CA ASP A 581 32.00 -17.04 27.56
C ASP A 581 32.05 -15.60 28.15
N GLU A 582 31.61 -14.59 27.41
CA GLU A 582 31.52 -13.19 27.85
C GLU A 582 30.18 -12.88 28.52
N ILE A 583 29.88 -13.63 29.59
CA ILE A 583 28.56 -13.70 30.24
C ILE A 583 28.02 -12.33 30.67
N HIS A 584 28.88 -11.44 31.19
CA HIS A 584 28.46 -10.10 31.63
C HIS A 584 27.96 -9.22 30.48
N THR A 585 28.54 -9.36 29.30
CA THR A 585 28.16 -8.58 28.10
C THR A 585 26.90 -9.18 27.48
N ALA A 586 26.82 -10.52 27.41
CA ALA A 586 25.62 -11.23 26.99
C ALA A 586 24.40 -10.86 27.84
N ARG A 587 24.57 -10.82 29.17
CA ARG A 587 23.50 -10.43 30.11
C ARG A 587 23.00 -9.01 29.87
N ARG A 588 23.91 -8.05 29.65
CA ARG A 588 23.53 -6.65 29.35
C ARG A 588 22.72 -6.56 28.06
N ALA A 589 23.10 -7.30 27.02
CA ALA A 589 22.36 -7.35 25.76
C ALA A 589 20.93 -7.89 25.98
N PHE A 590 20.76 -9.01 26.68
CA PHE A 590 19.44 -9.61 26.91
C PHE A 590 18.55 -8.80 27.85
N GLN A 591 19.11 -8.13 28.86
CA GLN A 591 18.37 -7.23 29.75
C GLN A 591 17.83 -6.01 29.01
N GLY A 592 18.64 -5.39 28.14
CA GLY A 592 18.21 -4.25 27.33
C GLY A 592 17.06 -4.58 26.37
N THR A 593 17.04 -5.81 25.82
CA THR A 593 15.94 -6.26 24.95
C THR A 593 14.65 -6.56 25.71
N ALA A 594 14.73 -7.09 26.93
CA ALA A 594 13.56 -7.46 27.74
C ALA A 594 12.75 -6.24 28.23
N THR A 595 13.35 -5.05 28.30
CA THR A 595 12.69 -3.81 28.73
C THR A 595 11.90 -3.10 27.63
N LEU A 596 12.05 -3.48 26.36
CA LEU A 596 11.63 -2.67 25.20
C LEU A 596 10.45 -3.25 24.38
N ASP A 597 10.07 -4.53 24.51
CA ASP A 597 9.05 -5.16 23.66
C ASP A 597 8.34 -6.37 24.31
N LYS A 598 7.01 -6.48 24.15
CA LYS A 598 6.15 -7.53 24.74
C LYS A 598 6.25 -8.89 24.04
N ASP A 599 6.57 -8.93 22.74
CA ASP A 599 6.66 -10.20 22.00
C ASP A 599 8.03 -10.89 22.18
N ASN A 600 9.12 -10.11 22.27
CA ASN A 600 10.48 -10.61 22.55
C ASN A 600 10.78 -10.84 24.04
N LEU A 601 9.87 -10.43 24.92
CA LEU A 601 9.97 -10.58 26.37
C LEU A 601 10.14 -12.05 26.80
N THR A 602 9.56 -13.00 26.07
CA THR A 602 9.63 -14.43 26.40
C THR A 602 10.97 -15.08 26.05
N SER A 603 11.57 -14.78 24.88
CA SER A 603 12.87 -15.35 24.47
C SER A 603 14.04 -14.73 25.26
N ALA A 604 14.07 -13.40 25.42
CA ALA A 604 15.12 -12.73 26.19
C ALA A 604 15.07 -13.11 27.68
N ALA A 605 13.86 -13.25 28.26
CA ALA A 605 13.71 -13.74 29.64
C ALA A 605 14.14 -15.21 29.79
N SER A 606 13.83 -16.07 28.81
CA SER A 606 14.29 -17.46 28.81
C SER A 606 15.81 -17.58 28.73
N ARG A 607 16.47 -16.75 27.89
CA ARG A 607 17.94 -16.70 27.83
C ARG A 607 18.57 -16.16 29.11
N LEU A 608 17.96 -15.14 29.73
CA LEU A 608 18.39 -14.67 31.04
C LEU A 608 18.29 -15.79 32.09
N TYR A 609 17.19 -16.54 32.12
CA TYR A 609 17.01 -17.68 33.02
C TYR A 609 18.09 -18.76 32.82
N ASN A 610 18.43 -19.10 31.56
CA ASN A 610 19.45 -20.09 31.25
C ASN A 610 20.90 -19.64 31.57
N LEU A 611 21.15 -18.33 31.72
CA LEU A 611 22.45 -17.82 32.20
C LEU A 611 22.61 -17.90 33.73
N PHE A 612 21.52 -18.19 34.47
CA PHE A 612 21.52 -18.35 35.93
C PHE A 612 21.56 -19.82 36.39
N GLN A 613 21.44 -20.78 35.45
CA GLN A 613 21.74 -22.20 35.68
C GLN A 613 23.19 -22.48 35.30
#